data_AF-A0A5P8PF98-F1
#
_entry.id   AF-A0A5P8PF98-F1
#
_cell.length_a   1.000
_cell.length_b   1.000
_cell.length_c   1.000
_cell.angle_alpha   90.00
_cell.angle_beta   90.00
_cell.angle_gamma   90.00
#
_symmetry.space_group_name_H-M   'P 1'
#
loop_
_entity.id
_entity.type
_entity.pdbx_description
1 polymer ?
#
loop_
_entity_poly.entity_id
_entity_poly.type
_entity_poly.pdbx_seq_one_letter_code
_entity_poly.pdbx_strand_id
1 'polypeptide(L)'
;GWGVDVLTGKQQREHRDIDIDFDAQHTQKVIQKLEDIGYKIEVDWMPSRMELKHKKYGYLDIHPINLNDDGSITQANPEGGNYVFQNEWFSETNYKDRKIPCISKEA
;
A
#
# COMPACT_ATOMS: atom_id res chain seq x y z
N GLY A 1 3.01 10.17 -3.45
CA GLY A 1 1.62 10.10 -3.94
C GLY A 1 0.68 10.62 -2.87
N TRP A 2 -0.47 9.97 -2.69
CA TRP A 2 -1.46 10.34 -1.67
C TRP A 2 -0.90 10.36 -0.24
N GLY A 3 0.00 9.43 0.12
CA GLY A 3 0.63 9.41 1.46
C GLY A 3 1.35 10.71 1.81
N VAL A 4 2.07 11.29 0.85
CA VAL A 4 2.74 12.60 1.03
C VAL A 4 1.73 13.70 1.29
N ASP A 5 0.68 13.80 0.47
CA ASP A 5 -0.37 14.82 0.63
C ASP A 5 -1.10 14.67 1.98
N VAL A 6 -1.36 13.44 2.40
CA VAL A 6 -1.95 13.10 3.70
C VAL A 6 -1.05 13.62 4.84
N LEU A 7 0.26 13.41 4.78
CA LEU A 7 1.21 13.98 5.76
C LEU A 7 1.23 15.51 5.77
N THR A 8 1.01 16.16 4.62
CA THR A 8 0.93 17.64 4.57
C THR A 8 -0.38 18.23 5.10
N GLY A 9 -1.38 17.39 5.40
CA GLY A 9 -2.70 17.82 5.89
C GLY A 9 -3.66 18.36 4.82
N LYS A 10 -3.24 18.44 3.55
CA LYS A 10 -4.10 18.84 2.42
C LYS A 10 -3.63 18.22 1.10
N GLN A 11 -4.55 18.10 0.15
CA GLN A 11 -4.21 17.70 -1.22
C GLN A 11 -3.41 18.83 -1.90
N GLN A 12 -2.28 18.47 -2.50
CA GLN A 12 -1.34 19.37 -3.16
C GLN A 12 -1.43 19.27 -4.68
N ARG A 13 -1.87 18.12 -5.21
CA ARG A 13 -1.96 17.87 -6.66
C ARG A 13 -2.99 16.79 -7.00
N GLU A 14 -3.24 16.62 -8.29
CA GLU A 14 -3.91 15.41 -8.80
C GLU A 14 -2.99 14.20 -8.66
N HIS A 15 -3.57 13.02 -8.42
CA HIS A 15 -2.88 11.75 -8.32
C HIS A 15 -3.53 10.75 -9.28
N ARG A 16 -2.71 10.02 -10.03
CA ARG A 16 -3.15 8.98 -10.98
C ARG A 16 -3.65 7.72 -10.26
N ASP A 17 -3.02 7.42 -9.13
CA ASP A 17 -3.06 6.14 -8.45
C ASP A 17 -3.10 6.31 -6.93
N ILE A 18 -3.31 5.19 -6.25
CA ILE A 18 -3.14 5.01 -4.80
C ILE A 18 -2.16 3.84 -4.62
N ASP A 19 -1.25 3.93 -3.65
CA ASP A 19 -0.40 2.85 -3.18
C ASP A 19 -0.83 2.43 -1.77
N ILE A 20 -0.99 1.13 -1.53
CA ILE A 20 -1.32 0.58 -0.22
C ILE A 20 -0.38 -0.58 0.12
N ASP A 21 0.46 -0.37 1.13
CA ASP A 21 1.09 -1.46 1.86
C ASP A 21 0.06 -2.12 2.76
N PHE A 22 -0.03 -3.45 2.75
CA PHE A 22 -1.00 -4.18 3.57
C PHE A 22 -0.44 -5.51 4.06
N ASP A 23 -1.02 -6.03 5.14
CA ASP A 23 -0.61 -7.29 5.72
C ASP A 23 -0.83 -8.48 4.75
N ALA A 24 0.29 -9.09 4.34
CA ALA A 24 0.35 -10.15 3.35
C ALA A 24 -0.49 -11.38 3.73
N GLN A 25 -0.78 -11.60 5.02
CA GLN A 25 -1.65 -12.71 5.46
C GLN A 25 -3.07 -12.61 4.88
N HIS A 26 -3.48 -11.43 4.41
CA HIS A 26 -4.81 -11.17 3.86
C HIS A 26 -4.84 -11.03 2.33
N THR A 27 -3.74 -11.33 1.63
CA THR A 27 -3.57 -11.10 0.18
C THR A 27 -4.76 -11.57 -0.65
N GLN A 28 -5.16 -12.84 -0.50
CA GLN A 28 -6.27 -13.39 -1.29
C GLN A 28 -7.61 -12.66 -1.01
N LYS A 29 -7.88 -12.32 0.25
CA LYS A 29 -9.11 -11.63 0.65
C LYS A 29 -9.15 -10.19 0.12
N VAL A 30 -8.02 -9.50 0.14
CA VAL A 30 -7.88 -8.13 -0.41
C VAL A 30 -8.11 -8.15 -1.91
N ILE A 31 -7.42 -9.03 -2.64
CA ILE A 31 -7.56 -9.15 -4.10
C ILE A 31 -9.02 -9.45 -4.48
N GLN A 32 -9.61 -10.47 -3.86
CA GLN A 32 -11.01 -10.83 -4.12
C GLN A 32 -11.94 -9.63 -3.91
N LYS A 33 -11.75 -8.88 -2.81
CA LYS A 33 -12.60 -7.72 -2.53
C LYS A 33 -12.43 -6.61 -3.57
N LEU A 34 -11.22 -6.38 -4.07
CA LEU A 34 -10.95 -5.40 -5.13
C LEU A 34 -11.61 -5.81 -6.45
N GLU A 35 -11.52 -7.08 -6.82
CA GLU A 35 -12.19 -7.61 -8.01
C GLU A 35 -13.72 -7.51 -7.90
N ASP A 36 -14.29 -7.83 -6.74
CA ASP A 36 -15.73 -7.75 -6.45
C ASP A 36 -16.28 -6.33 -6.65
N ILE A 37 -15.48 -5.30 -6.31
CA ILE A 37 -15.86 -3.90 -6.52
C ILE A 37 -15.46 -3.37 -7.89
N GLY A 38 -14.92 -4.22 -8.77
CA GLY A 38 -14.72 -3.93 -10.19
C GLY A 38 -13.30 -3.55 -10.60
N TYR A 39 -12.31 -3.63 -9.70
CA TYR A 39 -10.91 -3.53 -10.13
C TYR A 39 -10.55 -4.71 -11.02
N LYS A 40 -9.66 -4.48 -11.98
CA LYS A 40 -9.08 -5.51 -12.84
C LYS A 40 -7.57 -5.49 -12.67
N ILE A 41 -6.98 -6.66 -12.54
CA ILE A 41 -5.52 -6.82 -12.46
C ILE A 41 -4.95 -6.42 -13.81
N GLU A 42 -4.07 -5.41 -13.83
CA GLU A 42 -3.34 -5.00 -15.03
C GLU A 42 -1.97 -5.68 -15.07
N VAL A 43 -1.30 -5.77 -13.91
CA VAL A 43 0.03 -6.38 -13.78
C VAL A 43 0.15 -7.11 -12.44
N ASP A 44 0.57 -8.37 -12.48
CA ASP A 44 0.78 -9.22 -11.30
C ASP A 44 2.29 -9.47 -11.08
N TRP A 45 2.81 -8.99 -9.94
CA TRP A 45 4.19 -9.17 -9.48
C TRP A 45 4.21 -9.80 -8.08
N MET A 46 3.18 -10.57 -7.72
CA MET A 46 3.11 -11.21 -6.41
C MET A 46 4.30 -12.16 -6.20
N PRO A 47 4.86 -12.23 -4.98
CA PRO A 47 4.38 -11.61 -3.74
C PRO A 47 4.87 -10.17 -3.48
N SER A 48 5.53 -9.52 -4.44
CA SER A 48 6.07 -8.17 -4.25
C SER A 48 4.99 -7.08 -4.34
N ARG A 49 4.21 -7.07 -5.43
CA ARG A 49 3.12 -6.09 -5.64
C ARG A 49 2.12 -6.53 -6.70
N MET A 50 1.01 -5.80 -6.83
CA MET A 50 0.05 -5.95 -7.93
C MET A 50 -0.55 -4.59 -8.30
N GLU A 51 -0.56 -4.26 -9.60
CA GLU A 51 -1.26 -3.08 -10.14
C GLU A 51 -2.65 -3.49 -10.61
N LEU A 52 -3.66 -2.76 -10.14
CA LEU A 52 -5.04 -2.92 -10.53
C LEU A 52 -5.62 -1.61 -11.06
N LYS A 53 -6.66 -1.71 -11.88
CA LYS A 53 -7.37 -0.55 -12.43
C LYS A 53 -8.87 -0.71 -12.32
N HIS A 54 -9.54 0.33 -11.85
CA HIS A 54 -10.99 0.47 -11.86
C HIS A 54 -11.42 1.57 -12.83
N LYS A 55 -12.45 1.30 -13.65
CA LYS A 55 -12.93 2.26 -14.68
C LYS A 55 -13.27 3.65 -14.14
N LYS A 56 -13.82 3.72 -12.92
CA LYS A 56 -14.19 4.99 -12.26
C LYS A 56 -13.14 5.50 -11.28
N TYR A 57 -12.38 4.61 -10.63
CA TYR A 57 -11.55 4.99 -9.47
C TYR A 57 -10.06 5.14 -9.82
N GLY A 58 -9.66 4.77 -11.04
CA GLY A 58 -8.28 4.88 -11.48
C GLY A 58 -7.44 3.67 -11.12
N TYR A 59 -6.14 3.89 -10.94
CA TYR A 59 -5.17 2.85 -10.64
C TYR A 59 -4.98 2.67 -9.13
N LEU A 60 -4.65 1.45 -8.72
CA LEU A 60 -4.34 1.07 -7.34
C LEU A 60 -3.21 0.04 -7.38
N ASP A 61 -2.10 0.35 -6.72
CA ASP A 61 -1.02 -0.59 -6.47
C ASP A 61 -1.13 -1.09 -5.03
N ILE A 62 -1.12 -2.41 -4.86
CA ILE A 62 -1.09 -3.06 -3.56
C ILE A 62 0.24 -3.77 -3.34
N HIS A 63 0.81 -3.61 -2.16
CA HIS A 63 2.13 -4.08 -1.78
C HIS A 63 2.01 -4.95 -0.52
N PRO A 64 1.99 -6.30 -0.65
CA PRO A 64 1.94 -7.17 0.51
C PRO A 64 3.23 -7.05 1.33
N ILE A 65 3.07 -6.75 2.62
CA ILE A 65 4.16 -6.73 3.60
C ILE A 65 3.92 -7.78 4.68
N ASN A 66 4.97 -8.47 5.11
CA ASN A 66 4.90 -9.43 6.21
C ASN A 66 5.17 -8.69 7.52
N LEU A 67 4.28 -8.86 8.48
CA LEU A 67 4.48 -8.45 9.87
C LEU A 67 5.00 -9.68 10.63
N ASN A 68 6.31 -9.78 10.79
CA ASN A 68 6.94 -11.00 11.32
C ASN A 68 6.89 -11.02 12.87
N ASP A 69 6.89 -12.22 13.45
CA ASP A 69 6.86 -12.41 14.90
C ASP A 69 8.09 -11.84 15.63
N ASP A 70 9.23 -11.69 14.92
CA ASP A 70 10.44 -11.05 15.43
C ASP A 70 10.36 -9.51 15.47
N GLY A 71 9.22 -8.96 15.05
CA GLY A 71 8.95 -7.54 14.99
C GLY A 71 9.49 -6.86 13.73
N SER A 72 10.11 -7.57 12.80
CA SER A 72 10.50 -6.99 11.51
C SER A 72 9.33 -6.88 10.55
N ILE A 73 9.37 -5.87 9.67
CA ILE A 73 8.45 -5.76 8.53
C ILE A 73 9.24 -6.02 7.27
N THR A 74 8.77 -6.96 6.43
CA THR A 74 9.47 -7.35 5.20
C THR A 74 8.58 -7.36 3.97
N GLN A 75 9.18 -7.14 2.80
CA GLN A 75 8.52 -7.30 1.50
C GLN A 75 9.39 -8.15 0.59
N ALA A 76 8.75 -8.99 -0.23
CA ALA A 76 9.46 -9.84 -1.18
C ALA A 76 10.22 -8.99 -2.22
N ASN A 77 11.49 -9.32 -2.41
CA ASN A 77 12.32 -8.78 -3.47
C ASN A 77 12.18 -9.67 -4.73
N PRO A 78 11.80 -9.12 -5.90
CA PRO A 78 11.75 -9.87 -7.16
C PRO A 78 13.08 -10.56 -7.55
N GLU A 79 14.21 -10.02 -7.09
CA GLU A 79 15.56 -10.56 -7.35
C GLU A 79 16.00 -11.63 -6.34
N GLY A 80 15.15 -11.93 -5.34
CA GLY A 80 15.40 -12.92 -4.30
C GLY A 80 15.63 -12.31 -2.91
N GLY A 81 15.17 -13.03 -1.88
CA GLY A 81 15.17 -12.55 -0.50
C GLY A 81 14.04 -11.58 -0.20
N ASN A 82 14.21 -10.77 0.85
CA ASN A 82 13.24 -9.76 1.25
C ASN A 82 13.94 -8.44 1.55
N TYR A 83 13.26 -7.33 1.26
CA TYR A 83 13.58 -6.05 1.86
C TYR A 83 13.14 -6.06 3.33
N VAL A 84 13.94 -5.47 4.20
CA VAL A 84 13.64 -5.29 5.62
C VAL A 84 13.43 -3.81 5.87
N PHE A 85 12.31 -3.47 6.50
CA PHE A 85 11.92 -2.10 6.80
C PHE A 85 11.98 -1.83 8.31
N GLN A 86 12.15 -0.55 8.66
CA GLN A 86 12.09 -0.11 10.05
C GLN A 86 10.64 0.05 10.47
N ASN A 87 10.29 -0.36 11.70
CA ASN A 87 8.92 -0.24 12.20
C ASN A 87 8.45 1.21 12.26
N GLU A 88 9.33 2.14 12.63
CA GLU A 88 9.02 3.57 12.69
C GLU A 88 8.63 4.18 11.34
N TRP A 89 8.90 3.50 10.22
CA TRP A 89 8.47 3.93 8.89
C TRP A 89 6.98 3.73 8.68
N PHE A 90 6.33 2.82 9.41
CA PHE A 90 4.88 2.60 9.33
C PHE A 90 4.18 3.35 10.46
N SER A 91 3.54 4.46 10.12
CA SER A 91 3.02 5.43 11.08
C SER A 91 1.57 5.80 10.76
N GLU A 92 1.11 6.93 11.31
CA GLU A 92 -0.21 7.47 11.09
C GLU A 92 -0.22 8.99 11.28
N THR A 93 -1.15 9.66 10.61
CA THR A 93 -1.35 11.11 10.78
C THR A 93 -2.83 11.47 10.82
N ASN A 94 -3.14 12.65 11.34
CA ASN A 94 -4.49 13.22 11.28
C ASN A 94 -4.63 14.08 10.02
N TYR A 95 -5.49 13.64 9.10
CA TYR A 95 -5.84 14.36 7.89
C TYR A 95 -7.32 14.71 7.91
N LYS A 96 -7.65 16.00 8.11
CA LYS A 96 -9.03 16.52 8.14
C LYS A 96 -9.94 15.70 9.08
N ASP A 97 -9.53 15.60 10.35
CA ASP A 97 -10.22 14.86 11.42
C ASP A 97 -10.34 13.35 11.21
N ARG A 98 -9.63 12.79 10.23
CA ARG A 98 -9.48 11.35 10.04
C ARG A 98 -8.06 10.92 10.34
N LYS A 99 -7.91 9.93 11.23
CA LYS A 99 -6.65 9.23 11.44
C LYS A 99 -6.41 8.28 10.27
N ILE A 100 -5.29 8.46 9.57
CA ILE A 100 -4.93 7.66 8.39
C ILE A 100 -3.56 7.01 8.66
N PRO A 101 -3.47 5.66 8.66
CA PRO A 101 -2.18 4.99 8.64
C PRO A 101 -1.48 5.24 7.31
N CYS A 102 -0.22 5.60 7.37
CA CYS A 102 0.61 5.89 6.20
C CYS A 102 2.09 5.70 6.57
N ILE A 103 2.96 5.60 5.57
CA ILE A 103 4.39 5.67 5.86
C ILE A 103 4.77 7.03 6.43
N SER A 104 5.85 7.08 7.19
CA SER A 104 6.41 8.30 7.78
C SER A 104 6.95 9.24 6.70
N LYS A 105 7.42 10.43 7.11
CA LYS A 105 8.07 11.37 6.19
C LYS A 105 9.47 10.89 5.79
N GLU A 106 10.12 10.18 6.70
CA GLU A 106 11.50 9.71 6.58
C GLU A 106 11.63 8.50 5.65
N ALA A 107 10.55 7.72 5.51
CA ALA A 107 10.40 6.64 4.54
C ALA A 107 10.09 7.19 3.14
#